data_AF-Q94552-F1
#
_entry.id   AF-Q94552-F1
#
_cell.length_a   1.000
_cell.length_b   1.000
_cell.length_c   1.000
_cell.angle_alpha   90.00
_cell.angle_beta   90.00
_cell.angle_gamma   90.00
#
_symmetry.space_group_name_H-M   'P 1'
#
loop_
_entity.id
_entity.type
_entity.pdbx_description
1 polymer ?
#
loop_
_entity_poly.entity_id
_entity_poly.type
_entity_poly.pdbx_seq_one_letter_code
_entity_poly.pdbx_strand_id
1 'polypeptide(L)'
;LGFTQADVGLALGNLYGSVFSQTTICRFEALQLSFKNMCKLRPLLGKWLLEADSTGCAPSGIDKVTAAGRKRKKRTSIEVGVKNALESHFSRQSKPTAQIITQLADNLGLEKE
;
A
#
# COMPACT_ATOMS: atom_id res chain seq x y z
N LEU A 1 17.54 8.17 15.95
CA LEU A 1 16.47 7.17 15.72
C LEU A 1 16.86 6.09 14.71
N GLY A 2 17.46 6.40 13.56
CA GLY A 2 18.08 5.37 12.69
C GLY A 2 17.12 4.45 11.95
N PHE A 3 15.84 4.83 11.82
CA PHE A 3 14.84 4.07 11.06
C PHE A 3 14.88 4.39 9.58
N THR A 4 14.66 3.39 8.74
CA THR A 4 14.34 3.59 7.33
C THR A 4 12.85 3.94 7.18
N GLN A 5 12.49 4.57 6.07
CA GLN A 5 11.09 4.84 5.71
C GLN A 5 10.24 3.55 5.64
N ALA A 6 10.85 2.40 5.32
CA ALA A 6 10.17 1.11 5.35
C ALA A 6 9.84 0.68 6.79
N ASP A 7 10.79 0.84 7.72
CA ASP A 7 10.61 0.53 9.14
C ASP A 7 9.49 1.37 9.75
N VAL A 8 9.45 2.67 9.43
CA VAL A 8 8.38 3.58 9.87
C VAL A 8 7.03 3.10 9.33
N GLY A 9 6.95 2.76 8.04
CA GLY A 9 5.73 2.27 7.41
C GLY A 9 5.20 0.96 8.03
N LEU A 10 6.10 0.07 8.42
CA LEU A 10 5.79 -1.18 9.11
C LEU A 10 5.32 -0.93 10.54
N ALA A 11 6.04 -0.11 11.31
CA ALA A 11 5.70 0.22 12.69
C ALA A 11 4.31 0.87 12.82
N LEU A 12 3.97 1.78 11.89
CA LEU A 12 2.62 2.36 11.81
C LEU A 12 1.54 1.31 11.54
N GLY A 13 1.84 0.27 10.76
CA GLY A 13 0.91 -0.82 10.49
C GLY A 13 0.50 -1.60 11.73
N ASN A 14 1.43 -1.74 12.68
CA ASN A 14 1.18 -2.40 13.96
C ASN A 14 0.34 -1.53 14.90
N LEU A 15 0.63 -0.23 14.95
CA LEU A 15 -0.09 0.71 15.83
C LEU A 15 -1.51 1.02 15.35
N TYR A 16 -1.74 1.01 14.03
CA TYR A 16 -2.97 1.54 13.43
C TYR A 16 -3.67 0.60 12.45
N GLY A 17 -3.23 -0.66 12.37
CA GLY A 17 -3.94 -1.74 11.67
C GLY A 17 -3.83 -1.76 10.14
N SER A 18 -3.02 -0.87 9.54
CA SER A 18 -2.70 -0.88 8.10
C SER A 18 -1.26 -0.45 7.84
N VAL A 19 -0.46 -1.37 7.31
CA VAL A 19 0.93 -1.09 6.91
C VAL A 19 0.97 -0.05 5.79
N PHE A 20 1.85 0.93 5.95
CA PHE A 20 2.19 1.89 4.90
C PHE A 20 3.46 1.46 4.17
N SER A 21 3.54 1.75 2.87
CA SER A 21 4.76 1.45 2.11
C SER A 21 5.80 2.54 2.32
N GLN A 22 7.07 2.20 2.09
CA GLN A 22 8.17 3.16 2.01
C GLN A 22 7.81 4.36 1.11
N THR A 23 7.20 4.12 -0.06
CA THR A 23 6.77 5.18 -0.98
C THR A 23 5.75 6.13 -0.35
N THR A 24 4.85 5.65 0.52
CA THR A 24 3.91 6.51 1.24
C THR A 24 4.64 7.44 2.19
N ILE A 25 5.61 6.92 2.96
CA ILE A 25 6.41 7.72 3.90
C ILE A 25 7.27 8.74 3.16
N CYS A 26 7.97 8.32 2.10
CA CYS A 26 8.76 9.20 1.23
C CYS A 26 7.92 10.38 0.67
N ARG A 27 6.72 10.11 0.17
CA ARG A 27 5.82 11.17 -0.33
C ARG A 27 5.29 12.08 0.77
N PHE A 28 5.12 11.59 1.99
CA PHE A 28 4.75 12.42 3.13
C PHE A 28 5.88 13.40 3.47
N GLU A 29 7.11 12.91 3.57
CA GLU A 29 8.30 13.74 3.85
C GLU A 29 8.54 14.80 2.76
N ALA A 30 8.35 14.43 1.50
CA ALA A 30 8.52 15.33 0.35
C ALA A 30 7.34 16.29 0.10
N LEU A 31 6.31 16.29 0.95
CA LEU A 31 5.08 17.07 0.76
C LEU A 31 4.30 16.74 -0.54
N GLN A 32 4.44 15.52 -1.05
CA GLN A 32 3.90 15.05 -2.33
C GLN A 32 2.59 14.23 -2.22
N LEU A 33 1.82 14.45 -1.17
CA LEU A 33 0.47 13.92 -0.99
C LEU A 33 -0.53 15.06 -1.04
N SER A 34 -1.79 14.75 -1.34
CA SER A 34 -2.85 15.73 -1.20
C SER A 34 -2.95 16.22 0.24
N PHE A 35 -3.42 17.46 0.43
CA PHE A 35 -3.62 18.05 1.75
C PHE A 35 -4.41 17.13 2.70
N LYS A 36 -5.51 16.55 2.21
CA LYS A 36 -6.33 15.62 3.01
C LYS A 36 -5.55 14.38 3.45
N ASN A 37 -4.67 13.84 2.61
CA ASN A 37 -3.84 12.69 2.97
C ASN A 37 -2.75 13.07 3.98
N MET A 38 -2.16 14.26 3.83
CA MET A 38 -1.21 14.79 4.82
C MET A 38 -1.85 14.93 6.19
N CYS A 39 -3.03 15.55 6.27
CA CYS A 39 -3.74 15.73 7.54
C CYS A 39 -4.10 14.40 8.21
N LYS A 40 -4.35 13.34 7.43
CA LYS A 40 -4.59 12.00 7.97
C LYS A 40 -3.33 11.32 8.51
N LEU A 41 -2.19 11.47 7.82
CA LEU A 41 -0.94 10.82 8.20
C LEU A 41 -0.20 11.54 9.33
N ARG A 42 -0.29 12.87 9.38
CA ARG A 42 0.40 13.71 10.37
C ARG A 42 0.19 13.26 11.83
N PRO A 43 -1.04 13.02 12.33
CA PRO A 43 -1.22 12.58 13.73
C PRO A 43 -0.66 11.17 13.99
N LEU A 44 -0.70 10.27 13.00
CA LEU A 44 -0.17 8.90 13.13
C LEU A 44 1.35 8.90 13.26
N LEU A 45 2.02 9.65 12.38
CA LEU A 45 3.47 9.81 12.38
C LEU A 45 3.95 10.57 13.62
N GLY A 46 3.22 11.61 14.04
CA GLY A 46 3.55 12.36 15.25
C GLY A 46 3.48 11.49 16.50
N LYS A 47 2.44 10.66 16.65
CA LYS A 47 2.32 9.74 17.79
C LYS A 47 3.40 8.65 17.74
N TRP A 48 3.67 8.07 16.57
CA TRP A 48 4.77 7.11 16.43
C TRP A 48 6.13 7.71 16.82
N LEU A 49 6.40 8.95 16.41
CA LEU A 49 7.65 9.63 16.73
C LEU A 49 7.84 9.81 18.24
N LEU A 50 6.79 10.23 18.96
CA LEU A 50 6.82 10.35 20.42
C LEU A 50 7.11 9.02 21.13
N GLU A 51 6.53 7.92 20.63
CA GLU A 51 6.75 6.57 21.17
C GLU A 51 8.17 6.07 20.89
N ALA A 52 8.70 6.34 19.70
CA ALA A 52 10.07 5.98 19.31
C ALA A 52 11.10 6.75 20.13
N ASP A 53 10.87 8.03 20.41
CA ASP A 53 11.74 8.86 21.26
C ASP A 53 11.72 8.39 22.72
N SER A 54 10.55 8.01 23.24
CA SER A 54 10.38 7.60 24.64
C SER A 54 10.98 6.23 24.96
N THR A 55 10.98 5.31 24.00
CA THR A 55 11.42 3.92 24.21
C THR A 55 12.91 3.71 23.99
N GLY A 56 13.64 4.72 23.48
CA GLY A 56 15.07 4.59 23.14
C GLY A 56 15.37 3.41 22.20
N CYS A 57 14.34 2.90 21.52
CA CYS A 57 14.39 1.60 20.89
C CYS A 57 15.21 1.69 19.61
N ALA A 58 16.29 0.90 19.55
CA ALA A 58 17.09 0.72 18.35
C ALA A 58 16.24 0.05 17.25
N PRO A 59 16.55 0.29 15.95
CA PRO A 59 15.78 -0.26 14.83
C PRO A 59 15.64 -1.79 14.81
N SER A 60 16.48 -2.51 15.56
CA SER A 60 16.49 -3.97 15.70
C SER A 60 15.34 -4.58 16.53
N GLY A 61 14.50 -3.77 17.18
CA GLY A 61 13.37 -4.25 17.99
C GLY A 61 12.05 -4.47 17.24
N ILE A 62 11.94 -3.98 15.99
CA ILE A 62 10.66 -3.94 15.26
C ILE A 62 10.28 -5.30 14.65
N ASP A 63 11.26 -6.19 14.41
CA ASP A 63 11.06 -7.48 13.75
C ASP A 63 10.17 -8.47 14.52
N LYS A 64 9.93 -8.25 15.82
CA LYS A 64 9.20 -9.22 16.66
C LYS A 64 7.69 -8.99 16.74
N VAL A 65 7.16 -7.93 16.13
CA VAL A 65 5.72 -7.61 16.21
C VAL A 65 5.08 -7.69 14.83
N THR A 66 5.05 -8.90 14.27
CA THR A 66 4.27 -9.15 13.04
C THR A 66 2.95 -9.82 13.40
N ALA A 67 1.87 -9.34 12.77
CA ALA A 67 0.58 -10.03 12.58
C ALA A 67 -0.54 -9.76 13.61
N ALA A 68 -1.21 -8.62 13.49
CA ALA A 68 -2.63 -8.50 13.83
C ALA A 68 -3.30 -7.29 13.14
N GLY A 69 -3.03 -7.08 11.84
CA GLY A 69 -3.61 -5.96 11.08
C GLY A 69 -4.42 -6.45 9.88
N ARG A 70 -5.57 -5.83 9.64
CA ARG A 70 -6.49 -6.10 8.53
C ARG A 70 -5.68 -6.17 7.22
N LYS A 71 -5.68 -7.32 6.55
CA LYS A 71 -4.90 -7.52 5.32
C LYS A 71 -5.41 -6.57 4.24
N ARG A 72 -4.69 -5.46 4.01
CA ARG A 72 -4.91 -4.61 2.85
C ARG A 72 -4.70 -5.45 1.59
N LYS A 73 -5.57 -5.26 0.58
CA LYS A 73 -5.43 -5.92 -0.72
C LYS A 73 -4.03 -5.66 -1.29
N LYS A 74 -3.30 -6.73 -1.61
CA LYS A 74 -1.98 -6.62 -2.23
C LYS A 74 -2.13 -6.08 -3.64
N ARG A 75 -1.16 -5.30 -4.10
CA ARG A 75 -1.11 -4.85 -5.48
C ARG A 75 -0.83 -6.05 -6.38
N THR A 76 -1.70 -6.32 -7.34
CA THR A 76 -1.47 -7.32 -8.39
C THR A 76 -0.52 -6.74 -9.44
N SER A 77 0.58 -7.44 -9.71
CA SER A 77 1.43 -7.16 -10.86
C SER A 77 0.82 -7.83 -12.09
N ILE A 78 0.45 -7.05 -13.09
CA ILE A 78 -0.11 -7.58 -14.35
C ILE A 78 1.04 -7.74 -15.33
N GLU A 79 1.21 -8.96 -15.85
CA GLU A 79 2.23 -9.27 -16.85
C GLU A 79 2.00 -8.47 -18.14
N VAL A 80 3.07 -8.21 -18.89
CA VAL A 80 3.02 -7.41 -20.12
C VAL A 80 2.06 -8.00 -21.15
N GLY A 81 2.05 -9.33 -21.32
CA GLY A 81 1.13 -10.01 -22.26
C GLY A 81 -0.34 -9.80 -21.89
N VAL A 82 -0.67 -9.96 -20.60
CA VAL A 82 -2.03 -9.74 -20.08
C VAL A 82 -2.44 -8.27 -20.22
N LYS A 83 -1.53 -7.34 -19.90
CA LYS A 83 -1.74 -5.91 -20.08
C LYS A 83 -2.09 -5.58 -21.54
N ASN A 84 -1.31 -6.07 -22.50
CA ASN A 84 -1.54 -5.81 -23.92
C ASN A 84 -2.90 -6.34 -24.40
N ALA A 85 -3.33 -7.51 -23.91
CA ALA A 85 -4.65 -8.05 -24.21
C ALA A 85 -5.79 -7.17 -23.67
N LEU A 86 -5.65 -6.68 -22.43
CA LEU A 86 -6.61 -5.75 -21.81
C LEU A 86 -6.68 -4.42 -22.58
N GLU A 87 -5.53 -3.85 -22.95
CA GLU A 87 -5.47 -2.60 -23.73
C GLU A 87 -6.10 -2.77 -25.12
N SER A 88 -5.83 -3.87 -25.82
CA SER A 88 -6.43 -4.19 -27.12
C SER A 88 -7.96 -4.31 -27.04
N HIS A 89 -8.48 -4.94 -25.99
CA HIS A 89 -9.92 -5.01 -25.75
C HIS A 89 -10.50 -3.62 -25.44
N PHE A 90 -9.83 -2.84 -24.59
CA PHE A 90 -10.26 -1.49 -24.21
C PHE A 90 -10.37 -0.54 -25.42
N SER A 91 -9.43 -0.61 -26.37
CA SER A 91 -9.48 0.17 -27.61
C SER A 91 -10.72 -0.12 -28.47
N ARG A 92 -11.26 -1.35 -28.41
CA ARG A 92 -12.49 -1.74 -29.13
C ARG A 92 -13.75 -1.37 -28.33
N GLN A 93 -13.71 -1.58 -27.02
CA GLN A 93 -14.81 -1.30 -26.11
C GLN A 93 -14.29 -0.82 -24.76
N SER A 94 -14.33 0.50 -24.54
CA SER A 94 -13.86 1.12 -23.30
C SER A 94 -14.80 0.92 -22.11
N LYS A 95 -16.03 0.43 -22.37
CA LYS A 95 -17.07 0.14 -21.37
C LYS A 95 -17.61 -1.30 -21.55
N PRO A 96 -16.83 -2.32 -21.16
CA PRO A 96 -17.29 -3.70 -21.21
C PRO A 96 -18.45 -3.94 -20.23
N THR A 97 -19.37 -4.83 -20.58
CA THR A 97 -20.43 -5.27 -19.66
C THR A 97 -19.86 -6.25 -18.62
N ALA A 98 -20.59 -6.50 -17.53
CA ALA A 98 -20.16 -7.43 -16.49
C ALA A 98 -19.87 -8.84 -17.04
N GLN A 99 -20.64 -9.30 -18.04
CA GLN A 99 -20.43 -10.58 -18.72
C GLN A 99 -19.08 -10.62 -19.45
N ILE A 100 -18.75 -9.57 -20.21
CA ILE A 100 -17.48 -9.46 -20.94
C ILE A 100 -16.31 -9.40 -19.95
N ILE A 101 -16.46 -8.68 -18.84
CA ILE A 101 -15.42 -8.62 -17.79
C ILE A 101 -15.17 -10.01 -17.19
N THR A 102 -16.21 -10.83 -16.98
CA THR A 102 -16.04 -12.22 -16.51
C THR A 102 -15.29 -13.06 -17.54
N GLN A 103 -15.73 -13.04 -18.80
CA GLN A 103 -15.08 -13.79 -19.88
C GLN A 103 -13.60 -13.39 -20.05
N LEU A 104 -13.29 -12.10 -19.98
CA LEU A 104 -11.90 -11.61 -20.04
C LEU A 104 -11.06 -12.09 -18.86
N ALA A 105 -11.61 -12.07 -17.65
CA ALA A 105 -10.91 -12.56 -16.46
C ALA A 105 -10.59 -14.06 -16.58
N ASP A 106 -11.56 -14.86 -17.00
CA ASP A 106 -11.39 -16.31 -17.19
C ASP A 106 -10.36 -16.62 -18.29
N ASN A 107 -10.46 -15.94 -19.44
CA ASN A 107 -9.54 -16.13 -20.57
C ASN A 107 -8.10 -15.73 -20.24
N LEU A 108 -7.92 -14.72 -19.38
CA LEU A 108 -6.60 -14.21 -18.97
C LEU A 108 -6.09 -14.83 -17.67
N GLY A 109 -6.86 -15.74 -17.04
CA GLY A 109 -6.50 -16.36 -15.77
C GLY A 109 -6.37 -15.36 -14.61
N LEU A 110 -7.15 -14.27 -14.63
CA LEU A 110 -7.12 -13.24 -13.60
C LEU A 110 -8.16 -13.54 -12.52
N GLU A 111 -7.73 -13.63 -11.25
CA GLU A 111 -8.66 -13.78 -10.14
C GLU A 111 -9.55 -12.53 -9.98
N LYS A 112 -10.87 -12.75 -9.96
CA LYS A 112 -11.84 -11.76 -9.48
C LYS A 112 -11.92 -11.84 -7.96
N GLU A 113 -11.18 -10.97 -7.28
CA GLU A 113 -11.45 -10.64 -5.87
C GLU A 113 -12.56 -9.60 -5.75
#